data_AF-A0A948Z2S7-F1
#
_entry.id   AF-A0A948Z2S7-F1
#
_cell.length_a   1.000
_cell.length_b   1.000
_cell.length_c   1.000
_cell.angle_alpha   90.00
_cell.angle_beta   90.00
_cell.angle_gamma   90.00
#
_symmetry.space_group_name_H-M   'P 1'
#
loop_
_entity.id
_entity.type
_entity.pdbx_description
1 polymer ?
#
loop_
_entity_poly.entity_id
_entity_poly.type
_entity_poly.pdbx_seq_one_letter_code
_entity_poly.pdbx_strand_id
1 'polypeptide(L)'
;MSQKFRIPALLLPALSASLAYILAYLISRLFFSVTILPLGLLRDFPFILAISYLIFFLSRNIWAFIALQWLMIAILYIGNAAKLAFFGGPMVPDDVYALRSLLLILDGWQRLLVGGALTGLAGLLLFNFHFRRRKAWLALGLILILGLSLIHYPQPIVAALDKRVGNSVWDQRANYVHKGATLYSLQETARFFKDGEQTPDRQQALNAASSLRATSSANPPTATQAPRNVYVILLESFWDPLLLKGIHFNQDPLDPSFRELWKATGHSTIMSPVFGGYTANAEFESMCGFPVVSDDVKFERKMINAAPCLPAVLEKHDFDTVVSHPNIAAFWNRTNAYRRMGFKTYWSINDFTLDDMNYKFLSDASLYRQVVQKSAQREKPKKAVFNYIVTYFGHWDGSRTYPRNEESRPQVIHCMEECTTPEIESFANAVHYKAKELMAFLDDLRISDPDALIVAFGDHLPFLGGNFQGYVEAGTLAGTRDQFTPEMFLTYVSTPLIVIDGKRGPVELGSLPLYQLPGKILELLGMSEPTIMSYAEGNSGVGVRPLWGVHFINSAPGKVEMCKNSEQSATCEASTTWLDQILTVGVDIFQGKQYSLPMETRPTQLANATISEKKTREEVIQ
;
A
#
# COMPACT_ATOMS: atom_id res chain seq x y z
N MET A 1 -15.46 60.79 -23.62
CA MET A 1 -15.94 60.07 -22.42
C MET A 1 -15.71 58.58 -22.62
N SER A 2 -14.64 58.03 -22.05
CA SER A 2 -14.37 56.59 -22.06
C SER A 2 -15.27 55.90 -21.04
N GLN A 3 -16.38 55.29 -21.48
CA GLN A 3 -17.13 54.33 -20.68
C GLN A 3 -16.20 53.14 -20.38
N LYS A 4 -15.51 53.18 -19.24
CA LYS A 4 -14.80 52.01 -18.72
C LYS A 4 -15.84 50.93 -18.46
N PHE A 5 -15.84 49.86 -19.27
CA PHE A 5 -16.55 48.62 -18.97
C PHE A 5 -16.14 48.17 -17.55
N ARG A 6 -16.98 48.46 -16.55
CA ARG A 6 -16.78 47.99 -15.19
C ARG A 6 -17.50 46.65 -15.09
N ILE A 7 -16.73 45.56 -15.11
CA ILE A 7 -17.24 44.24 -14.74
C ILE A 7 -17.86 44.37 -13.34
N PRO A 8 -19.13 43.93 -13.14
CA PRO A 8 -19.73 43.88 -11.82
C PRO A 8 -18.78 43.16 -10.85
N ALA A 9 -18.48 43.77 -9.70
CA ALA A 9 -17.49 43.22 -8.76
C ALA A 9 -17.79 41.78 -8.31
N LEU A 10 -19.06 41.35 -8.38
CA LEU A 10 -19.50 40.00 -8.09
C LEU A 10 -19.25 38.98 -9.20
N LEU A 11 -19.03 39.40 -10.46
CA LEU A 11 -18.66 38.48 -11.55
C LEU A 11 -17.15 38.20 -11.58
N LEU A 12 -16.34 39.03 -10.92
CA LEU A 12 -14.90 38.89 -10.91
C LEU A 12 -14.42 37.52 -10.38
N PRO A 13 -14.91 36.98 -9.24
CA PRO A 13 -14.43 35.71 -8.74
C PRO A 13 -14.68 34.57 -9.71
N ALA A 14 -15.82 34.57 -10.38
CA ALA A 14 -16.18 33.55 -11.36
C ALA A 14 -15.31 33.62 -12.63
N LEU A 15 -15.09 34.82 -13.18
CA LEU A 15 -14.24 35.00 -14.37
C LEU A 15 -12.79 34.64 -14.07
N SER A 16 -12.26 35.11 -12.93
CA SER A 16 -10.90 34.81 -12.49
C SER A 16 -10.71 33.33 -12.18
N ALA A 17 -11.67 32.68 -11.50
CA ALA A 17 -11.66 31.24 -11.25
C ALA A 17 -11.66 30.45 -12.57
N SER A 18 -12.54 30.80 -13.50
CA SER A 18 -12.65 30.09 -14.80
C SER A 18 -11.33 30.11 -15.56
N LEU A 19 -10.69 31.28 -15.64
CA LEU A 19 -9.40 31.44 -16.33
C LEU A 19 -8.29 30.64 -15.62
N ALA A 20 -8.16 30.80 -14.30
CA ALA A 20 -7.16 30.08 -13.51
C ALA A 20 -7.35 28.56 -13.60
N TYR A 21 -8.60 28.10 -13.55
CA TYR A 21 -8.97 26.70 -13.59
C TYR A 21 -8.62 26.04 -14.92
N ILE A 22 -8.98 26.67 -16.04
CA ILE A 22 -8.64 26.20 -17.38
C ILE A 22 -7.13 26.15 -17.56
N LEU A 23 -6.43 27.22 -17.17
CA LEU A 23 -4.97 27.28 -17.30
C LEU A 23 -4.28 26.20 -16.45
N ALA A 24 -4.70 26.04 -15.19
CA ALA A 24 -4.12 25.05 -14.30
C ALA A 24 -4.37 23.62 -14.81
N TYR A 25 -5.58 23.32 -15.30
CA TYR A 25 -5.89 22.03 -15.93
C TYR A 25 -5.04 21.78 -17.18
N LEU A 26 -4.89 22.78 -18.06
CA LEU A 26 -4.03 22.68 -19.24
C LEU A 26 -2.57 22.43 -18.85
N ILE A 27 -2.07 23.10 -17.81
CA ILE A 27 -0.72 22.85 -17.30
C ILE A 27 -0.60 21.42 -16.76
N SER A 28 -1.54 20.97 -15.92
CA SER A 28 -1.57 19.59 -15.39
C SER A 28 -1.57 18.55 -16.52
N ARG A 29 -2.31 18.80 -17.60
CA ARG A 29 -2.38 17.89 -18.75
C ARG A 29 -1.11 17.92 -19.61
N LEU A 30 -0.61 19.10 -19.96
CA LEU A 30 0.48 19.27 -20.92
C LEU A 30 1.86 18.97 -20.32
N PHE A 31 2.09 19.36 -19.06
CA PHE A 31 3.41 19.23 -18.42
C PHE A 31 3.54 17.99 -17.54
N PHE A 32 2.43 17.44 -17.05
CA PHE A 32 2.45 16.32 -16.10
C PHE A 32 1.67 15.09 -16.59
N SER A 33 1.08 15.14 -17.79
CA SER A 33 0.27 14.05 -18.36
C SER A 33 -0.87 13.59 -17.45
N VAL A 34 -1.38 14.50 -16.59
CA VAL A 34 -2.48 14.22 -15.67
C VAL A 34 -3.77 14.78 -16.25
N THR A 35 -4.65 13.88 -16.70
CA THR A 35 -5.94 14.26 -17.30
C THR A 35 -7.08 13.91 -16.35
N ILE A 36 -7.67 14.93 -15.73
CA ILE A 36 -8.93 14.83 -14.98
C ILE A 36 -10.08 14.64 -15.98
N LEU A 37 -11.02 13.76 -15.65
CA LEU A 37 -12.17 13.46 -16.50
C LEU A 37 -13.11 14.67 -16.63
N PRO A 38 -13.79 14.86 -17.78
CA PRO A 38 -14.69 16.00 -17.98
C PRO A 38 -15.77 16.12 -16.88
N LEU A 39 -16.35 15.01 -16.45
CA LEU A 39 -17.35 14.99 -15.38
C LEU A 39 -16.75 15.40 -14.03
N GLY A 40 -15.49 15.02 -13.77
CA GLY A 40 -14.75 15.45 -12.57
C GLY A 40 -14.53 16.96 -12.57
N LEU A 41 -14.14 17.53 -13.71
CA LEU A 41 -13.96 18.99 -13.84
C LEU A 41 -15.26 19.76 -13.56
N LEU A 42 -16.37 19.28 -14.15
CA LEU A 42 -17.69 19.90 -13.96
C LEU A 42 -18.17 19.82 -12.51
N ARG A 43 -17.89 18.72 -11.81
CA ARG A 43 -18.26 18.53 -10.39
C ARG A 43 -17.39 19.34 -9.44
N ASP A 44 -16.11 19.54 -9.76
CA ASP A 44 -15.16 20.25 -8.91
C ASP A 44 -15.34 21.78 -8.98
N PHE A 45 -15.71 22.30 -10.16
CA PHE A 45 -15.77 23.73 -10.41
C PHE A 45 -16.70 24.52 -9.46
N PRO A 46 -17.90 24.04 -9.09
CA PRO A 46 -18.74 24.70 -8.07
C PRO A 46 -18.06 24.87 -6.71
N PHE A 47 -17.22 23.92 -6.29
CA PHE A 47 -16.46 24.02 -5.04
C PHE A 47 -15.38 25.09 -5.13
N ILE A 48 -14.67 25.15 -6.26
CA ILE A 48 -13.71 26.23 -6.52
C ILE A 48 -14.40 27.59 -6.53
N LEU A 49 -15.57 27.71 -7.14
CA LEU A 49 -16.33 28.96 -7.11
C LEU A 49 -16.73 29.33 -5.68
N ALA A 50 -17.24 28.39 -4.90
CA ALA A 50 -17.61 28.64 -3.51
C ALA A 50 -16.43 29.16 -2.69
N ILE A 51 -15.26 28.49 -2.77
CA ILE A 51 -14.05 28.93 -2.08
C ILE A 51 -13.57 30.28 -2.62
N SER A 52 -13.64 30.51 -3.93
CA SER A 52 -13.28 31.78 -4.57
C SER A 52 -14.11 32.95 -4.03
N TYR A 53 -15.42 32.77 -3.85
CA TYR A 53 -16.28 33.79 -3.25
C TYR A 53 -15.96 34.03 -1.77
N LEU A 54 -15.61 32.99 -1.02
CA LEU A 54 -15.17 33.14 0.37
C LEU A 54 -13.89 33.97 0.46
N ILE A 55 -12.87 33.66 -0.35
CA ILE A 55 -11.62 34.43 -0.42
C ILE A 55 -11.93 35.87 -0.85
N PHE A 56 -12.80 36.07 -1.85
CA PHE A 56 -13.19 37.40 -2.33
C PHE A 56 -13.81 38.26 -1.22
N PHE A 57 -14.75 37.72 -0.44
CA PHE A 57 -15.41 38.46 0.64
C PHE A 57 -14.48 38.75 1.83
N LEU A 58 -13.46 37.93 2.04
CA LEU A 58 -12.43 38.16 3.06
C LEU A 58 -11.37 39.18 2.61
N SER A 59 -11.08 39.26 1.30
CA SER A 59 -9.97 40.04 0.76
C SER A 59 -10.19 41.55 0.79
N ARG A 60 -9.15 42.30 1.17
CA ARG A 60 -9.12 43.77 1.17
C ARG A 60 -8.81 44.35 -0.22
N ASN A 61 -8.00 43.64 -0.99
CA ASN A 61 -7.43 44.09 -2.26
C ASN A 61 -7.74 43.06 -3.35
N ILE A 62 -8.27 43.55 -4.48
CA ILE A 62 -8.58 42.75 -5.65
C ILE A 62 -7.37 41.94 -6.17
N TRP A 63 -6.17 42.52 -6.13
CA TRP A 63 -4.95 41.85 -6.57
C TRP A 63 -4.51 40.76 -5.61
N ALA A 64 -4.62 41.00 -4.31
CA ALA A 64 -4.33 39.99 -3.29
C ALA A 64 -5.37 38.85 -3.33
N PHE A 65 -6.63 39.16 -3.60
CA PHE A 65 -7.68 38.19 -3.89
C PHE A 65 -7.29 37.30 -5.09
N ILE A 66 -6.99 37.90 -6.25
CA ILE A 66 -6.63 37.17 -7.47
C ILE A 66 -5.40 36.29 -7.21
N ALA A 67 -4.36 36.84 -6.57
CA ALA A 67 -3.15 36.11 -6.24
C ALA A 67 -3.43 34.89 -5.35
N LEU A 68 -4.19 35.04 -4.27
CA LEU A 68 -4.55 33.92 -3.38
C LEU A 68 -5.43 32.88 -4.08
N GLN A 69 -6.41 33.32 -4.86
CA GLN A 69 -7.28 32.42 -5.62
C GLN A 69 -6.48 31.59 -6.62
N TRP A 70 -5.63 32.23 -7.42
CA TRP A 70 -4.80 31.57 -8.43
C TRP A 70 -3.77 30.63 -7.77
N LEU A 71 -3.16 31.05 -6.67
CA LEU A 71 -2.23 30.21 -5.91
C LEU A 71 -2.93 28.97 -5.35
N MET A 72 -4.12 29.12 -4.78
CA MET A 72 -4.91 27.98 -4.30
C MET A 72 -5.24 27.00 -5.44
N ILE A 73 -5.74 27.49 -6.58
CA ILE A 73 -6.06 26.66 -7.74
C ILE A 73 -4.79 25.99 -8.28
N ALA A 74 -3.66 26.70 -8.34
CA ALA A 74 -2.38 26.15 -8.77
C ALA A 74 -1.89 25.03 -7.83
N ILE A 75 -1.95 25.21 -6.50
CA ILE A 75 -1.59 24.16 -5.53
C ILE A 75 -2.48 22.93 -5.72
N LEU A 76 -3.80 23.14 -5.83
CA LEU A 76 -4.75 22.04 -5.99
C LEU A 76 -4.54 21.29 -7.32
N TYR A 77 -4.39 21.97 -8.45
CA TYR A 77 -4.33 21.31 -9.76
C TYR A 77 -2.90 20.97 -10.21
N ILE A 78 -2.01 21.95 -10.17
CA ILE A 78 -0.62 21.82 -10.63
C ILE A 78 0.19 21.10 -9.56
N GLY A 79 0.03 21.47 -8.28
CA GLY A 79 0.72 20.82 -7.17
C GLY A 79 0.39 19.33 -7.06
N ASN A 80 -0.89 18.97 -7.08
CA ASN A 80 -1.28 17.56 -7.12
C ASN A 80 -0.80 16.85 -8.38
N ALA A 81 -0.91 17.46 -9.58
CA ALA A 81 -0.45 16.83 -10.81
C ALA A 81 1.07 16.59 -10.81
N ALA A 82 1.85 17.55 -10.33
CA ALA A 82 3.28 17.40 -10.13
C ALA A 82 3.58 16.26 -9.14
N LYS A 83 2.91 16.27 -7.97
CA LYS A 83 3.09 15.19 -6.99
C LYS A 83 2.73 13.83 -7.56
N LEU A 84 1.62 13.74 -8.29
CA LEU A 84 1.17 12.50 -8.92
C LEU A 84 2.13 12.00 -9.99
N ALA A 85 2.72 12.90 -10.78
CA ALA A 85 3.68 12.55 -11.83
C ALA A 85 5.03 12.08 -11.26
N PHE A 86 5.53 12.72 -10.19
CA PHE A 86 6.83 12.39 -9.60
C PHE A 86 6.76 11.32 -8.51
N PHE A 87 5.70 11.34 -7.70
CA PHE A 87 5.53 10.51 -6.49
C PHE A 87 4.30 9.60 -6.56
N GLY A 88 3.70 9.40 -7.73
CA GLY A 88 2.69 8.34 -7.96
C GLY A 88 1.34 8.51 -7.25
N GLY A 89 1.23 9.40 -6.26
CA GLY A 89 0.02 9.69 -5.50
C GLY A 89 -0.29 11.19 -5.41
N PRO A 90 -1.58 11.58 -5.34
CA PRO A 90 -1.98 12.97 -5.13
C PRO A 90 -1.64 13.45 -3.70
N MET A 91 -1.84 14.73 -3.42
CA MET A 91 -1.55 15.33 -2.12
C MET A 91 -2.52 14.83 -1.06
N VAL A 92 -1.99 14.45 0.10
CA VAL A 92 -2.76 14.01 1.26
C VAL A 92 -2.42 14.89 2.47
N PRO A 93 -3.29 15.01 3.48
CA PRO A 93 -3.05 15.86 4.65
C PRO A 93 -1.69 15.60 5.35
N ASP A 94 -1.20 14.36 5.34
CA ASP A 94 0.09 13.99 5.93
C ASP A 94 1.30 14.65 5.25
N ASP A 95 1.17 15.14 4.01
CA ASP A 95 2.25 15.81 3.30
C ASP A 95 2.72 17.10 4.02
N VAL A 96 1.87 17.67 4.89
CA VAL A 96 2.25 18.83 5.72
C VAL A 96 3.43 18.49 6.64
N TYR A 97 3.50 17.26 7.15
CA TYR A 97 4.64 16.82 7.95
C TYR A 97 5.92 16.66 7.11
N ALA A 98 5.77 16.30 5.84
CA ALA A 98 6.90 16.22 4.91
C ALA A 98 7.49 17.61 4.59
N LEU A 99 6.68 18.68 4.60
CA LEU A 99 7.16 20.05 4.37
C LEU A 99 8.20 20.50 5.41
N ARG A 100 8.01 20.12 6.68
CA ARG A 100 8.99 20.42 7.74
C ARG A 100 10.32 19.72 7.46
N SER A 101 10.27 18.43 7.12
CA SER A 101 11.46 17.65 6.79
C SER A 101 12.15 18.20 5.54
N LEU A 102 11.38 18.60 4.53
CA LEU A 102 11.91 19.24 3.32
C LEU A 102 12.73 20.49 3.67
N LEU A 103 12.19 21.41 4.48
CA LEU A 103 12.91 22.62 4.90
C LEU A 103 14.22 22.32 5.65
N LEU A 104 14.28 21.22 6.41
CA LEU A 104 15.49 20.80 7.13
C LEU A 104 16.56 20.23 6.19
N ILE A 105 16.16 19.59 5.09
CA ILE A 105 17.04 18.96 4.11
C ILE A 105 17.55 19.96 3.07
N LEU A 106 16.73 20.94 2.67
CA LEU A 106 17.07 21.88 1.60
C LEU A 106 18.30 22.73 1.94
N ASP A 107 19.17 22.91 0.94
CA ASP A 107 20.36 23.75 1.02
C ASP A 107 19.99 25.24 1.10
N GLY A 108 20.92 26.08 1.60
CA GLY A 108 20.67 27.47 1.99
C GLY A 108 19.80 28.30 1.03
N TRP A 109 20.10 28.30 -0.27
CA TRP A 109 19.32 29.08 -1.24
C TRP A 109 17.93 28.48 -1.53
N GLN A 110 17.81 27.15 -1.58
CA GLN A 110 16.54 26.46 -1.80
C GLN A 110 15.61 26.66 -0.60
N ARG A 111 16.18 26.58 0.61
CA ARG A 111 15.48 26.86 1.86
C ARG A 111 15.02 28.30 1.93
N LEU A 112 15.84 29.26 1.49
CA LEU A 112 15.44 30.67 1.39
C LEU A 112 14.32 30.88 0.36
N LEU A 113 14.35 30.19 -0.77
CA LEU A 113 13.30 30.26 -1.79
C LEU A 113 11.97 29.73 -1.24
N VAL A 114 11.96 28.50 -0.70
CA VAL A 114 10.74 27.89 -0.14
C VAL A 114 10.26 28.67 1.09
N GLY A 115 11.18 29.03 1.99
CA GLY A 115 10.88 29.85 3.15
C GLY A 115 10.29 31.21 2.76
N GLY A 116 10.87 31.89 1.77
CA GLY A 116 10.36 33.15 1.21
C GLY A 116 8.97 33.00 0.59
N ALA A 117 8.70 31.92 -0.13
CA ALA A 117 7.37 31.62 -0.66
C ALA A 117 6.34 31.41 0.47
N LEU A 118 6.70 30.66 1.52
CA LEU A 118 5.84 30.46 2.69
C LEU A 118 5.60 31.75 3.47
N THR A 119 6.63 32.59 3.66
CA THR A 119 6.50 33.91 4.28
C THR A 119 5.64 34.84 3.42
N GLY A 120 5.79 34.79 2.09
CA GLY A 120 4.95 35.52 1.14
C GLY A 120 3.47 35.10 1.24
N LEU A 121 3.20 33.80 1.31
CA LEU A 121 1.85 33.26 1.54
C LEU A 121 1.29 33.70 2.90
N ALA A 122 2.08 33.60 3.97
CA ALA A 122 1.68 34.06 5.30
C ALA A 122 1.38 35.56 5.31
N GLY A 123 2.20 36.37 4.63
CA GLY A 123 1.97 37.80 4.45
C GLY A 123 0.69 38.08 3.67
N LEU A 124 0.44 37.34 2.58
CA LEU A 124 -0.81 37.44 1.83
C LEU A 124 -2.01 37.11 2.71
N LEU A 125 -1.96 36.09 3.56
CA LEU A 125 -3.07 35.75 4.46
C LEU A 125 -3.27 36.80 5.56
N LEU A 126 -2.20 37.16 6.29
CA LEU A 126 -2.27 38.07 7.43
C LEU A 126 -2.69 39.48 7.04
N PHE A 127 -2.13 40.01 5.95
CA PHE A 127 -2.38 41.39 5.56
C PHE A 127 -3.59 41.53 4.65
N ASN A 128 -4.05 40.49 3.94
CA ASN A 128 -5.17 40.64 3.01
C ASN A 128 -6.55 40.71 3.69
N PHE A 129 -6.75 40.17 4.88
CA PHE A 129 -8.10 40.06 5.45
C PHE A 129 -8.61 41.34 6.13
N HIS A 130 -9.86 41.75 5.84
CA HIS A 130 -10.45 42.99 6.35
C HIS A 130 -11.71 42.76 7.19
N PHE A 131 -11.53 42.68 8.52
CA PHE A 131 -12.59 42.35 9.50
C PHE A 131 -13.60 43.47 9.82
N ARG A 132 -13.81 44.45 8.93
CA ARG A 132 -14.78 45.55 9.18
C ARG A 132 -16.11 45.42 8.44
N ARG A 133 -16.23 44.53 7.44
CA ARG A 133 -17.46 44.37 6.64
C ARG A 133 -18.28 43.19 7.16
N ARG A 134 -19.61 43.36 7.29
CA ARG A 134 -20.52 42.27 7.72
C ARG A 134 -20.33 40.99 6.89
N LYS A 135 -20.13 41.12 5.57
CA LYS A 135 -19.90 39.98 4.66
C LYS A 135 -18.59 39.21 4.96
N ALA A 136 -17.54 39.89 5.44
CA ALA A 136 -16.29 39.24 5.80
C ALA A 136 -16.46 38.39 7.07
N TRP A 137 -17.20 38.88 8.06
CA TRP A 137 -17.55 38.11 9.26
C TRP A 137 -18.43 36.90 8.95
N LEU A 138 -19.40 37.03 8.03
CA LEU A 138 -20.20 35.90 7.57
C LEU A 138 -19.35 34.86 6.83
N ALA A 139 -18.45 35.29 5.94
CA ALA A 139 -17.55 34.38 5.23
C ALA A 139 -16.59 33.66 6.20
N LEU A 140 -16.02 34.37 7.17
CA LEU A 140 -15.18 33.78 8.21
C LEU A 140 -15.96 32.79 9.08
N GLY A 141 -17.16 33.18 9.54
CA GLY A 141 -18.04 32.31 10.32
C GLY A 141 -18.38 31.03 9.56
N LEU A 142 -18.67 31.12 8.26
CA LEU A 142 -18.91 29.96 7.43
C LEU A 142 -17.66 29.07 7.28
N ILE A 143 -16.48 29.64 7.06
CA ILE A 143 -15.22 28.87 7.01
C ILE A 143 -14.97 28.15 8.33
N LEU A 144 -15.17 28.84 9.47
CA LEU A 144 -14.98 28.25 10.79
C LEU A 144 -15.98 27.12 11.05
N ILE A 145 -17.26 27.32 10.70
CA ILE A 145 -18.29 26.27 10.80
C ILE A 145 -17.90 25.06 9.95
N LEU A 146 -17.53 25.27 8.67
CA LEU A 146 -17.13 24.18 7.78
C LEU A 146 -15.89 23.45 8.29
N GLY A 147 -14.87 24.18 8.76
CA GLY A 147 -13.65 23.61 9.33
C GLY A 147 -13.91 22.83 10.61
N LEU A 148 -14.72 23.37 11.53
CA LEU A 148 -15.13 22.66 12.75
C LEU A 148 -16.00 21.44 12.44
N SER A 149 -16.88 21.51 11.43
CA SER A 149 -17.64 20.35 10.98
C SER A 149 -16.73 19.25 10.42
N LEU A 150 -15.69 19.60 9.66
CA LEU A 150 -14.71 18.63 9.18
C LEU A 150 -13.95 17.93 10.32
N ILE A 151 -13.60 18.68 11.37
CA ILE A 151 -12.85 18.14 12.51
C ILE A 151 -13.74 17.31 13.45
N HIS A 152 -14.92 17.83 13.81
CA HIS A 152 -15.78 17.23 14.84
C HIS A 152 -16.86 16.28 14.28
N TYR A 153 -17.22 16.42 13.00
CA TYR A 153 -18.23 15.58 12.34
C TYR A 153 -17.74 15.02 10.99
N PRO A 154 -16.53 14.42 10.91
CA PRO A 154 -15.99 13.90 9.65
C PRO A 154 -16.80 12.72 9.09
N GLN A 155 -17.36 11.87 9.95
CA GLN A 155 -18.07 10.63 9.55
C GLN A 155 -19.28 10.91 8.63
N PRO A 156 -20.26 11.78 9.00
CA PRO A 156 -21.34 12.16 8.08
C PRO A 156 -20.86 12.78 6.77
N ILE A 157 -19.78 13.55 6.80
CA ILE A 157 -19.22 14.22 5.61
C ILE A 157 -18.66 13.17 4.65
N VAL A 158 -17.83 12.26 5.15
CA VAL A 158 -17.27 11.15 4.36
C VAL A 158 -18.40 10.29 3.80
N ALA A 159 -19.38 9.89 4.62
CA ALA A 159 -20.51 9.08 4.15
C ALA A 159 -21.32 9.78 3.04
N ALA A 160 -21.56 11.09 3.17
CA ALA A 160 -22.26 11.87 2.16
C ALA A 160 -21.46 12.01 0.86
N LEU A 161 -20.14 12.20 0.94
CA LEU A 161 -19.26 12.31 -0.22
C LEU A 161 -19.11 10.96 -0.93
N ASP A 162 -18.88 9.88 -0.18
CA ASP A 162 -18.75 8.52 -0.72
C ASP A 162 -20.01 8.11 -1.49
N LYS A 163 -21.19 8.41 -0.93
CA LYS A 163 -22.47 8.14 -1.61
C LYS A 163 -22.66 8.97 -2.89
N ARG A 164 -22.19 10.22 -2.94
CA ARG A 164 -22.46 11.13 -4.06
C ARG A 164 -21.44 11.04 -5.19
N VAL A 165 -20.17 10.86 -4.86
CA VAL A 165 -19.06 10.91 -5.83
C VAL A 165 -18.17 9.67 -5.81
N GLY A 166 -18.50 8.67 -4.98
CA GLY A 166 -17.76 7.42 -4.87
C GLY A 166 -16.44 7.57 -4.12
N ASN A 167 -15.82 6.44 -3.83
CA ASN A 167 -14.47 6.36 -3.29
C ASN A 167 -13.85 5.02 -3.62
N SER A 168 -12.71 5.01 -4.31
CA SER A 168 -11.84 3.86 -4.36
C SER A 168 -10.86 3.96 -3.20
N VAL A 169 -11.00 3.10 -2.18
CA VAL A 169 -10.11 3.11 -1.02
C VAL A 169 -8.67 2.80 -1.44
N TRP A 170 -8.52 2.02 -2.50
CA TRP A 170 -7.24 1.54 -3.00
C TRP A 170 -6.64 2.33 -4.18
N ASP A 171 -7.35 3.32 -4.72
CA ASP A 171 -6.86 4.07 -5.87
C ASP A 171 -7.07 5.57 -5.69
N GLN A 172 -6.11 6.19 -4.99
CA GLN A 172 -6.09 7.63 -4.76
C GLN A 172 -5.92 8.42 -6.07
N ARG A 173 -5.19 7.87 -7.04
CA ARG A 173 -5.04 8.49 -8.36
C ARG A 173 -6.37 8.54 -9.10
N ALA A 174 -7.11 7.43 -9.16
CA ALA A 174 -8.44 7.40 -9.77
C ALA A 174 -9.41 8.33 -9.04
N ASN A 175 -9.37 8.37 -7.71
CA ASN A 175 -10.17 9.32 -6.94
C ASN A 175 -9.89 10.76 -7.38
N TYR A 176 -8.62 11.17 -7.50
CA TYR A 176 -8.24 12.49 -7.97
C TYR A 176 -8.75 12.77 -9.39
N VAL A 177 -8.52 11.84 -10.33
CA VAL A 177 -8.89 11.97 -11.74
C VAL A 177 -10.41 12.03 -11.96
N HIS A 178 -11.19 11.29 -11.18
CA HIS A 178 -12.65 11.24 -11.32
C HIS A 178 -13.38 12.40 -10.62
N LYS A 179 -12.80 12.92 -9.52
CA LYS A 179 -13.48 13.91 -8.66
C LYS A 179 -13.02 15.34 -8.92
N GLY A 180 -11.82 15.51 -9.45
CA GLY A 180 -11.14 16.81 -9.48
C GLY A 180 -10.44 17.12 -8.15
N ALA A 181 -9.51 18.08 -8.18
CA ALA A 181 -8.56 18.27 -7.10
C ALA A 181 -9.18 18.77 -5.78
N THR A 182 -10.19 19.65 -5.87
CA THR A 182 -10.77 20.30 -4.68
C THR A 182 -11.62 19.32 -3.90
N LEU A 183 -12.50 18.61 -4.60
CA LEU A 183 -13.38 17.61 -4.02
C LEU A 183 -12.60 16.41 -3.50
N TYR A 184 -11.56 15.99 -4.23
CA TYR A 184 -10.59 14.99 -3.74
C TYR A 184 -9.97 15.45 -2.42
N SER A 185 -9.39 16.65 -2.39
CA SER A 185 -8.73 17.18 -1.18
C SER A 185 -9.68 17.32 0.00
N LEU A 186 -10.93 17.73 -0.24
CA LEU A 186 -11.97 17.84 0.78
C LEU A 186 -12.34 16.46 1.35
N GLN A 187 -12.62 15.48 0.48
CA GLN A 187 -12.98 14.14 0.89
C GLN A 187 -11.83 13.46 1.63
N GLU A 188 -10.61 13.63 1.17
CA GLU A 188 -9.42 13.07 1.79
C GLU A 188 -9.10 13.73 3.12
N THR A 189 -9.29 15.04 3.25
CA THR A 189 -9.17 15.75 4.54
C THR A 189 -10.23 15.28 5.54
N ALA A 190 -11.48 15.14 5.11
CA ALA A 190 -12.54 14.61 5.96
C ALA A 190 -12.21 13.18 6.42
N ARG A 191 -11.66 12.36 5.52
CA ARG A 191 -11.25 10.99 5.81
C ARG A 191 -10.04 10.93 6.74
N PHE A 192 -9.08 11.82 6.61
CA PHE A 192 -7.97 11.95 7.56
C PHE A 192 -8.45 12.21 9.00
N PHE A 193 -9.41 13.12 9.20
CA PHE A 193 -9.98 13.34 10.54
C PHE A 193 -10.88 12.18 10.99
N LYS A 194 -11.55 11.49 10.06
CA LYS A 194 -12.38 10.31 10.33
C LYS A 194 -11.55 9.14 10.85
N ASP A 195 -10.46 8.85 10.16
CA ASP A 195 -9.64 7.64 10.33
C ASP A 195 -8.40 7.93 11.20
N GLY A 196 -8.26 9.17 11.69
CA GLY A 196 -7.20 9.58 12.59
C GLY A 196 -7.23 8.78 13.88
N GLU A 197 -6.33 7.80 13.99
CA GLU A 197 -6.15 6.98 15.18
C GLU A 197 -5.50 7.82 16.29
N GLN A 198 -6.02 7.71 17.51
CA GLN A 198 -5.34 8.28 18.67
C GLN A 198 -4.08 7.46 18.94
N THR A 199 -2.91 8.10 18.84
CA THR A 199 -1.65 7.46 19.21
C THR A 199 -1.65 7.18 20.71
N PRO A 200 -1.29 5.97 21.16
CA PRO A 200 -1.33 5.63 22.57
C PRO A 200 -0.33 6.48 23.37
N ASP A 201 -0.67 6.73 24.64
CA ASP A 201 0.28 7.31 25.56
C ASP A 201 1.38 6.30 25.94
N ARG A 202 2.41 6.78 26.65
CA ARG A 202 3.55 5.96 27.06
C ARG A 202 3.15 4.75 27.91
N GLN A 203 2.17 4.90 28.80
CA GLN A 203 1.75 3.83 29.69
C GLN A 203 0.97 2.76 28.93
N GLN A 204 0.04 3.19 28.08
CA GLN A 204 -0.74 2.30 27.21
C GLN A 204 0.17 1.46 26.31
N ALA A 205 1.13 2.12 25.63
CA ALA A 205 2.08 1.46 24.74
C ALA A 205 2.95 0.42 25.47
N LEU A 206 3.53 0.79 26.63
CA LEU A 206 4.38 -0.10 27.41
C LEU A 206 3.61 -1.26 28.05
N ASN A 207 2.38 -1.05 28.49
CA ASN A 207 1.53 -2.10 29.03
C ASN A 207 1.16 -3.13 27.95
N ALA A 208 0.73 -2.67 26.77
CA ALA A 208 0.43 -3.57 25.66
C ALA A 208 1.67 -4.38 25.24
N ALA A 209 2.83 -3.71 25.14
CA ALA A 209 4.10 -4.35 24.82
C ALA A 209 4.55 -5.39 25.86
N SER A 210 4.37 -5.12 27.16
CA SER A 210 4.76 -6.06 28.22
C SER A 210 3.84 -7.28 28.25
N SER A 211 2.54 -7.10 28.03
CA SER A 211 1.57 -8.20 27.93
C SER A 211 1.91 -9.16 26.78
N LEU A 212 2.19 -8.64 25.59
CA LEU A 212 2.56 -9.46 24.43
C LEU A 212 3.90 -10.20 24.61
N ARG A 213 4.87 -9.60 25.32
CA ARG A 213 6.14 -10.27 25.62
C ARG A 213 5.99 -11.36 26.66
N ALA A 214 5.11 -11.19 27.64
CA ALA A 214 4.88 -12.19 28.69
C ALA A 214 4.31 -13.50 28.13
N THR A 215 3.62 -13.46 26.99
CA THR A 215 3.07 -14.64 26.32
C THR A 215 4.01 -15.21 25.25
N SER A 216 5.09 -14.49 24.90
CA SER A 216 6.11 -14.96 23.96
C SER A 216 7.01 -16.01 24.62
N SER A 217 7.08 -17.21 24.05
CA SER A 217 8.07 -18.21 24.45
C SER A 217 9.44 -17.73 23.97
N ALA A 218 10.36 -17.43 24.88
CA ALA A 218 11.74 -17.17 24.50
C ALA A 218 12.37 -18.47 23.99
N ASN A 219 12.59 -18.59 22.69
CA ASN A 219 13.42 -19.68 22.17
C ASN A 219 14.85 -19.50 22.69
N PRO A 220 15.50 -20.57 23.18
CA PRO A 220 16.88 -20.47 23.62
C PRO A 220 17.75 -19.98 22.46
N PRO A 221 18.73 -19.09 22.73
CA PRO A 221 19.59 -18.58 21.68
C PRO A 221 20.25 -19.74 20.96
N THR A 222 19.96 -19.85 19.66
CA THR A 222 20.62 -20.82 18.79
C THR A 222 21.94 -20.20 18.31
N ALA A 223 22.95 -21.03 18.06
CA ALA A 223 24.21 -20.55 17.51
C ALA A 223 23.93 -19.74 16.22
N THR A 224 24.43 -18.50 16.18
CA THR A 224 24.27 -17.60 15.04
C THR A 224 24.81 -18.28 13.79
N GLN A 225 23.96 -18.53 12.81
CA GLN A 225 24.40 -19.11 11.54
C GLN A 225 25.14 -18.06 10.71
N ALA A 226 26.10 -18.50 9.90
CA ALA A 226 26.70 -17.63 8.90
C ALA A 226 25.59 -17.02 8.01
N PRO A 227 25.62 -15.70 7.75
CA PRO A 227 24.67 -15.07 6.85
C PRO A 227 24.66 -15.75 5.48
N ARG A 228 23.46 -16.03 4.98
CA ARG A 228 23.21 -16.64 3.66
C ARG A 228 22.14 -15.83 2.95
N ASN A 229 22.11 -15.88 1.63
CA ASN A 229 21.13 -15.11 0.88
C ASN A 229 19.70 -15.56 1.21
N VAL A 230 18.79 -14.58 1.16
CA VAL A 230 17.38 -14.78 1.43
C VAL A 230 16.60 -14.21 0.26
N TYR A 231 15.72 -15.00 -0.32
CA TYR A 231 14.83 -14.59 -1.40
C TYR A 231 13.40 -14.70 -0.91
N VAL A 232 12.71 -13.58 -0.80
CA VAL A 232 11.28 -13.53 -0.51
C VAL A 232 10.57 -13.06 -1.78
N ILE A 233 9.71 -13.90 -2.33
CA ILE A 233 9.06 -13.70 -3.62
C ILE A 233 7.56 -13.59 -3.37
N LEU A 234 7.02 -12.39 -3.55
CA LEU A 234 5.59 -12.15 -3.55
C LEU A 234 5.05 -12.36 -4.98
N LEU A 235 4.15 -13.33 -5.09
CA LEU A 235 3.51 -13.77 -6.33
C LEU A 235 2.13 -13.10 -6.46
N GLU A 236 2.03 -12.10 -7.32
CA GLU A 236 0.81 -11.33 -7.60
C GLU A 236 -0.35 -12.26 -7.97
N SER A 237 -1.42 -12.18 -7.18
CA SER A 237 -2.67 -12.94 -7.35
C SER A 237 -2.47 -14.46 -7.48
N PHE A 238 -1.38 -15.03 -6.97
CA PHE A 238 -1.06 -16.45 -7.18
C PHE A 238 -1.88 -17.36 -6.26
N TRP A 239 -2.79 -18.13 -6.86
CA TRP A 239 -3.75 -18.98 -6.17
C TRP A 239 -4.10 -20.21 -7.03
N ASP A 240 -4.49 -21.30 -6.38
CA ASP A 240 -4.81 -22.57 -7.05
C ASP A 240 -6.22 -22.57 -7.65
N PRO A 241 -6.39 -22.54 -8.99
CA PRO A 241 -7.72 -22.51 -9.60
C PRO A 241 -8.52 -23.78 -9.36
N LEU A 242 -7.90 -24.92 -9.02
CA LEU A 242 -8.63 -26.16 -8.74
C LEU A 242 -9.45 -26.10 -7.44
N LEU A 243 -9.26 -25.06 -6.63
CA LEU A 243 -10.14 -24.78 -5.48
C LEU A 243 -11.53 -24.29 -5.91
N LEU A 244 -11.71 -23.91 -7.19
CA LEU A 244 -13.02 -23.65 -7.79
C LEU A 244 -13.74 -24.99 -8.07
N LYS A 245 -14.28 -25.63 -7.02
CA LYS A 245 -14.78 -27.02 -7.08
C LYS A 245 -15.85 -27.29 -8.14
N GLY A 246 -16.66 -26.31 -8.48
CA GLY A 246 -17.69 -26.39 -9.53
C GLY A 246 -17.17 -26.15 -10.95
N ILE A 247 -15.88 -25.84 -11.12
CA ILE A 247 -15.24 -25.62 -12.41
C ILE A 247 -14.28 -26.77 -12.69
N HIS A 248 -14.39 -27.33 -13.88
CA HIS A 248 -13.49 -28.38 -14.37
C HIS A 248 -12.66 -27.84 -15.52
N PHE A 249 -11.34 -27.94 -15.40
CA PHE A 249 -10.41 -27.55 -16.46
C PHE A 249 -9.96 -28.78 -17.25
N ASN A 250 -9.60 -28.58 -18.51
CA ASN A 250 -9.06 -29.64 -19.38
C ASN A 250 -7.76 -30.28 -18.85
N GLN A 251 -7.00 -29.55 -18.03
CA GLN A 251 -5.80 -30.02 -17.34
C GLN A 251 -5.55 -29.19 -16.06
N ASP A 252 -4.66 -29.65 -15.17
CA ASP A 252 -4.26 -28.88 -13.99
C ASP A 252 -3.58 -27.56 -14.42
N PRO A 253 -4.07 -26.40 -13.98
CA PRO A 253 -3.45 -25.13 -14.31
C PRO A 253 -2.04 -24.98 -13.73
N LEU A 254 -1.75 -25.53 -12.54
CA LEU A 254 -0.43 -25.36 -11.92
C LEU A 254 0.58 -26.37 -12.47
N ASP A 255 1.83 -25.92 -12.61
CA ASP A 255 2.93 -26.75 -13.09
C ASP A 255 3.12 -28.00 -12.19
N PRO A 256 3.33 -29.21 -12.77
CA PRO A 256 3.51 -30.43 -11.98
C PRO A 256 4.68 -30.34 -10.97
N SER A 257 5.79 -29.70 -11.33
CA SER A 257 6.92 -29.52 -10.42
C SER A 257 6.58 -28.55 -9.29
N PHE A 258 5.70 -27.57 -9.53
CA PHE A 258 5.14 -26.73 -8.45
C PHE A 258 4.28 -27.57 -7.50
N ARG A 259 3.39 -28.42 -8.04
CA ARG A 259 2.55 -29.32 -7.23
C ARG A 259 3.39 -30.23 -6.33
N GLU A 260 4.44 -30.83 -6.88
CA GLU A 260 5.37 -31.68 -6.13
C GLU A 260 6.10 -30.91 -5.02
N LEU A 261 6.63 -29.73 -5.33
CA LEU A 261 7.32 -28.89 -4.36
C LEU A 261 6.37 -28.39 -3.26
N TRP A 262 5.17 -27.95 -3.62
CA TRP A 262 4.17 -27.49 -2.66
C TRP A 262 3.68 -28.60 -1.75
N LYS A 263 3.53 -29.82 -2.29
CA LYS A 263 3.26 -31.02 -1.48
C LYS A 263 4.40 -31.29 -0.50
N ALA A 264 5.66 -31.11 -0.91
CA ALA A 264 6.83 -31.30 -0.04
C ALA A 264 6.94 -30.23 1.07
N THR A 265 6.26 -29.09 0.95
CA THR A 265 6.09 -28.13 2.06
C THR A 265 4.84 -28.40 2.89
N GLY A 266 4.24 -29.60 2.78
CA GLY A 266 3.01 -29.96 3.50
C GLY A 266 1.79 -29.17 3.03
N HIS A 267 1.79 -28.69 1.78
CA HIS A 267 0.80 -27.75 1.25
C HIS A 267 0.65 -26.49 2.13
N SER A 268 1.77 -25.95 2.61
CA SER A 268 1.77 -24.75 3.43
C SER A 268 1.05 -23.59 2.73
N THR A 269 0.37 -22.74 3.50
CA THR A 269 -0.37 -21.58 2.99
C THR A 269 -0.07 -20.35 3.83
N ILE A 270 -0.21 -19.15 3.25
CA ILE A 270 -0.37 -17.94 4.05
C ILE A 270 -1.84 -17.57 4.17
N MET A 271 -2.21 -16.88 5.24
CA MET A 271 -3.50 -16.20 5.38
C MET A 271 -3.29 -14.71 5.14
N SER A 272 -3.63 -14.26 3.93
CA SER A 272 -3.52 -12.88 3.47
C SER A 272 -4.46 -11.94 4.23
N PRO A 273 -4.07 -10.68 4.47
CA PRO A 273 -4.98 -9.66 4.99
C PRO A 273 -5.97 -9.12 3.94
N VAL A 274 -5.78 -9.46 2.65
CA VAL A 274 -6.42 -8.78 1.53
C VAL A 274 -6.93 -9.75 0.48
N PHE A 275 -7.81 -9.26 -0.40
CA PHE A 275 -8.45 -10.03 -1.46
C PHE A 275 -8.56 -9.16 -2.72
N GLY A 276 -8.21 -9.72 -3.89
CA GLY A 276 -8.39 -9.08 -5.19
C GLY A 276 -7.65 -7.75 -5.40
N GLY A 277 -6.71 -7.41 -4.53
CA GLY A 277 -5.93 -6.17 -4.57
C GLY A 277 -5.28 -5.87 -3.22
N TYR A 278 -4.85 -4.60 -3.04
CA TYR A 278 -4.22 -4.12 -1.81
C TYR A 278 -2.91 -4.83 -1.44
N THR A 279 -2.13 -5.29 -2.43
CA THR A 279 -0.82 -5.94 -2.26
C THR A 279 0.07 -5.26 -1.22
N ALA A 280 0.10 -3.92 -1.18
CA ALA A 280 0.86 -3.14 -0.20
C ALA A 280 0.59 -3.52 1.28
N ASN A 281 -0.62 -3.98 1.62
CA ASN A 281 -0.94 -4.47 2.97
C ASN A 281 -0.34 -5.86 3.22
N ALA A 282 -0.31 -6.75 2.22
CA ALA A 282 0.40 -8.02 2.30
C ALA A 282 1.93 -7.82 2.38
N GLU A 283 2.47 -6.85 1.64
CA GLU A 283 3.87 -6.42 1.76
C GLU A 283 4.17 -5.91 3.18
N PHE A 284 3.29 -5.09 3.76
CA PHE A 284 3.43 -4.63 5.13
C PHE A 284 3.49 -5.78 6.13
N GLU A 285 2.54 -6.72 6.07
CA GLU A 285 2.52 -7.86 6.99
C GLU A 285 3.78 -8.73 6.84
N SER A 286 4.13 -9.07 5.60
CA SER A 286 5.26 -9.95 5.27
C SER A 286 6.64 -9.33 5.55
N MET A 287 6.73 -8.02 5.79
CA MET A 287 7.98 -7.34 6.13
C MET A 287 8.03 -6.84 7.56
N CYS A 288 6.94 -6.30 8.11
CA CYS A 288 6.95 -5.63 9.42
C CYS A 288 6.38 -6.49 10.55
N GLY A 289 5.61 -7.54 10.23
CA GLY A 289 5.13 -8.51 11.20
C GLY A 289 4.00 -8.03 12.11
N PHE A 290 3.12 -7.16 11.61
CA PHE A 290 1.92 -6.69 12.31
C PHE A 290 0.68 -6.87 11.43
N PRO A 291 -0.49 -7.21 12.01
CA PRO A 291 -1.73 -7.33 11.24
C PRO A 291 -2.20 -6.00 10.65
N VAL A 292 -2.79 -6.06 9.46
CA VAL A 292 -3.59 -4.97 8.88
C VAL A 292 -5.08 -5.30 9.03
N VAL A 293 -5.85 -4.37 9.62
CA VAL A 293 -7.25 -4.62 10.00
C VAL A 293 -8.22 -3.55 9.48
N SER A 294 -7.69 -2.49 8.87
CA SER A 294 -8.46 -1.39 8.32
C SER A 294 -8.69 -1.57 6.82
N ASP A 295 -9.87 -1.14 6.35
CA ASP A 295 -10.12 -0.93 4.91
C ASP A 295 -9.46 0.37 4.47
N ASP A 296 -8.14 0.34 4.41
CA ASP A 296 -7.26 1.37 3.89
C ASP A 296 -5.92 0.73 3.49
N VAL A 297 -4.99 1.55 2.99
CA VAL A 297 -3.66 1.07 2.61
C VAL A 297 -2.61 1.62 3.54
N LYS A 298 -1.96 0.68 4.25
CA LYS A 298 -1.04 0.96 5.35
C LYS A 298 0.08 1.90 4.92
N PHE A 299 0.65 1.68 3.73
CA PHE A 299 1.75 2.47 3.19
C PHE A 299 1.38 3.93 2.94
N GLU A 300 0.12 4.22 2.61
CA GLU A 300 -0.32 5.56 2.26
C GLU A 300 -0.59 6.43 3.49
N ARG A 301 -1.01 5.83 4.62
CA ARG A 301 -1.57 6.59 5.76
C ARG A 301 -0.99 6.24 7.12
N LYS A 302 -0.70 4.97 7.38
CA LYS A 302 -0.47 4.45 8.73
C LYS A 302 0.93 3.89 8.95
N MET A 303 1.84 4.21 8.03
CA MET A 303 3.27 3.88 8.12
C MET A 303 4.10 5.18 8.02
N ILE A 304 3.98 6.04 9.03
CA ILE A 304 4.57 7.40 9.04
C ILE A 304 6.02 7.38 9.54
N ASN A 305 6.30 6.53 10.53
CA ASN A 305 7.61 6.39 11.14
C ASN A 305 8.47 5.34 10.43
N ALA A 306 9.78 5.52 10.48
CA ALA A 306 10.71 4.42 10.20
C ALA A 306 10.65 3.41 11.36
N ALA A 307 10.59 2.13 11.04
CA ALA A 307 10.45 1.06 12.01
C ALA A 307 11.43 -0.08 11.67
N PRO A 308 11.92 -0.82 12.68
CA PRO A 308 12.83 -1.94 12.47
C PRO A 308 12.06 -3.17 11.94
N CYS A 309 11.48 -3.08 10.74
CA CYS A 309 10.91 -4.21 10.01
C CYS A 309 12.03 -5.17 9.56
N LEU A 310 11.67 -6.33 9.00
CA LEU A 310 12.59 -7.38 8.57
C LEU A 310 13.84 -6.87 7.82
N PRO A 311 13.74 -6.01 6.78
CA PRO A 311 14.94 -5.49 6.12
C PRO A 311 15.84 -4.66 7.06
N ALA A 312 15.28 -3.77 7.90
CA ALA A 312 16.09 -3.04 8.88
C ALA A 312 16.74 -3.95 9.93
N VAL A 313 16.08 -5.04 10.32
CA VAL A 313 16.67 -6.07 11.20
C VAL A 313 17.83 -6.75 10.49
N LEU A 314 17.62 -7.29 9.29
CA LEU A 314 18.65 -7.99 8.53
C LEU A 314 19.85 -7.08 8.19
N GLU A 315 19.62 -5.79 7.93
CA GLU A 315 20.72 -4.83 7.72
C GLU A 315 21.67 -4.74 8.93
N LYS A 316 21.15 -4.81 10.16
CA LYS A 316 21.98 -4.84 11.38
C LYS A 316 22.83 -6.10 11.47
N HIS A 317 22.41 -7.17 10.79
CA HIS A 317 23.13 -8.45 10.68
C HIS A 317 23.94 -8.54 9.38
N ASP A 318 24.36 -7.38 8.85
CA ASP A 318 25.24 -7.24 7.70
C ASP A 318 24.64 -7.71 6.36
N PHE A 319 23.32 -7.83 6.26
CA PHE A 319 22.67 -8.06 4.98
C PHE A 319 22.62 -6.79 4.14
N ASP A 320 22.72 -6.96 2.82
CA ASP A 320 22.29 -5.95 1.88
C ASP A 320 20.82 -6.17 1.51
N THR A 321 19.98 -5.16 1.66
CA THR A 321 18.53 -5.29 1.54
C THR A 321 18.03 -4.64 0.26
N VAL A 322 17.45 -5.45 -0.61
CA VAL A 322 17.01 -5.09 -1.94
C VAL A 322 15.54 -5.43 -2.10
N VAL A 323 14.75 -4.49 -2.62
CA VAL A 323 13.39 -4.73 -3.08
C VAL A 323 13.28 -4.45 -4.58
N SER A 324 12.49 -5.26 -5.28
CA SER A 324 12.32 -5.19 -6.74
C SER A 324 10.85 -5.27 -7.10
N HIS A 325 10.34 -4.29 -7.85
CA HIS A 325 8.98 -4.30 -8.37
C HIS A 325 8.93 -3.52 -9.70
N PRO A 326 8.58 -4.15 -10.84
CA PRO A 326 8.64 -3.50 -12.16
C PRO A 326 7.41 -2.62 -12.43
N ASN A 327 7.13 -1.69 -11.52
CA ASN A 327 6.04 -0.71 -11.62
C ASN A 327 6.55 0.68 -11.22
N ILE A 328 5.71 1.69 -11.42
CA ILE A 328 5.95 3.07 -11.00
C ILE A 328 6.36 3.08 -9.53
N ALA A 329 7.57 3.57 -9.25
CA ALA A 329 8.23 3.47 -7.94
C ALA A 329 7.32 3.90 -6.79
N ALA A 330 6.57 4.98 -6.99
CA ALA A 330 5.83 5.64 -5.95
C ALA A 330 4.35 5.23 -5.85
N PHE A 331 3.90 4.30 -6.70
CA PHE A 331 2.60 3.66 -6.53
C PHE A 331 2.51 3.04 -5.12
N TRP A 332 1.36 3.20 -4.45
CA TRP A 332 1.17 2.85 -3.03
C TRP A 332 2.13 3.52 -2.03
N ASN A 333 2.76 4.64 -2.39
CA ASN A 333 3.77 5.28 -1.54
C ASN A 333 4.98 4.37 -1.21
N ARG A 334 5.27 3.38 -2.07
CA ARG A 334 6.34 2.38 -1.86
C ARG A 334 7.71 3.00 -1.63
N THR A 335 8.07 4.07 -2.35
CA THR A 335 9.34 4.79 -2.13
C THR A 335 9.54 5.18 -0.67
N ASN A 336 8.51 5.72 0.00
CA ASN A 336 8.60 6.08 1.41
C ASN A 336 8.44 4.88 2.33
N ALA A 337 7.53 3.96 2.02
CA ALA A 337 7.29 2.77 2.83
C ALA A 337 8.56 1.90 2.90
N TYR A 338 9.17 1.55 1.77
CA TYR A 338 10.40 0.75 1.72
C TYR A 338 11.57 1.43 2.46
N ARG A 339 11.68 2.76 2.37
CA ARG A 339 12.67 3.53 3.15
C ARG A 339 12.42 3.40 4.65
N ARG A 340 11.16 3.54 5.06
CA ARG A 340 10.74 3.42 6.46
C ARG A 340 10.88 2.00 6.99
N MET A 341 10.78 0.97 6.14
CA MET A 341 11.04 -0.43 6.51
C MET A 341 12.53 -0.74 6.68
N GLY A 342 13.40 -0.02 5.96
CA GLY A 342 14.85 -0.20 6.01
C GLY A 342 15.48 -0.85 4.78
N PHE A 343 14.79 -0.91 3.64
CA PHE A 343 15.43 -1.32 2.38
C PHE A 343 16.50 -0.31 1.94
N LYS A 344 17.66 -0.79 1.48
CA LYS A 344 18.75 0.05 0.97
C LYS A 344 18.62 0.33 -0.52
N THR A 345 18.13 -0.66 -1.27
CA THR A 345 17.99 -0.59 -2.72
C THR A 345 16.55 -0.88 -3.11
N TYR A 346 15.97 -0.07 -4.00
CA TYR A 346 14.70 -0.34 -4.64
C TYR A 346 14.87 -0.26 -6.15
N TRP A 347 14.67 -1.37 -6.85
CA TRP A 347 14.56 -1.40 -8.31
C TRP A 347 13.10 -1.30 -8.73
N SER A 348 12.77 -0.22 -9.40
CA SER A 348 11.44 0.10 -9.93
C SER A 348 11.39 -0.08 -11.45
N ILE A 349 10.26 0.24 -12.11
CA ILE A 349 10.09 0.09 -13.56
C ILE A 349 11.26 0.61 -14.41
N ASN A 350 11.88 1.75 -14.05
CA ASN A 350 12.98 2.35 -14.81
C ASN A 350 14.32 1.61 -14.65
N ASP A 351 14.41 0.70 -13.68
CA ASP A 351 15.59 -0.12 -13.46
C ASP A 351 15.55 -1.41 -14.30
N PHE A 352 14.41 -1.74 -14.92
CA PHE A 352 14.25 -2.95 -15.72
C PHE A 352 14.18 -2.63 -17.22
N THR A 353 14.75 -3.53 -18.02
CA THR A 353 14.41 -3.60 -19.44
C THR A 353 12.99 -4.14 -19.55
N LEU A 354 12.11 -3.43 -20.25
CA LEU A 354 10.70 -3.82 -20.41
C LEU A 354 10.54 -4.78 -21.60
N ASP A 355 11.20 -5.93 -21.51
CA ASP A 355 11.11 -7.03 -22.46
C ASP A 355 10.14 -8.12 -21.97
N ASP A 356 9.65 -8.96 -22.89
CA ASP A 356 8.70 -10.03 -22.56
C ASP A 356 7.48 -9.55 -21.73
N MET A 357 6.77 -8.57 -22.29
CA MET A 357 5.65 -7.90 -21.65
C MET A 357 4.35 -8.69 -21.82
N ASN A 358 3.58 -8.82 -20.75
CA ASN A 358 2.19 -9.27 -20.73
C ASN A 358 1.28 -8.04 -20.66
N TYR A 359 0.94 -7.48 -21.83
CA TYR A 359 0.29 -6.17 -21.96
C TYR A 359 1.15 -5.03 -21.37
N LYS A 360 0.92 -4.65 -20.12
CA LYS A 360 1.67 -3.60 -19.40
C LYS A 360 2.46 -4.14 -18.20
N PHE A 361 2.46 -5.46 -18.03
CA PHE A 361 3.07 -6.15 -16.90
C PHE A 361 4.33 -6.89 -17.37
N LEU A 362 5.48 -6.58 -16.80
CA LEU A 362 6.71 -7.33 -17.05
C LEU A 362 6.51 -8.80 -16.63
N SER A 363 6.95 -9.75 -17.45
CA SER A 363 6.87 -11.18 -17.08
C SER A 363 7.70 -11.50 -15.85
N ASP A 364 7.30 -12.56 -15.15
CA ASP A 364 8.02 -13.02 -13.96
C ASP A 364 9.39 -13.55 -14.36
N ALA A 365 9.49 -14.30 -15.46
CA ALA A 365 10.76 -14.75 -16.02
C ALA A 365 11.75 -13.61 -16.31
N SER A 366 11.30 -12.51 -16.94
CA SER A 366 12.17 -11.35 -17.19
C SER A 366 12.57 -10.67 -15.87
N LEU A 367 11.63 -10.49 -14.94
CA LEU A 367 11.89 -9.91 -13.64
C LEU A 367 12.95 -10.71 -12.86
N TYR A 368 12.76 -12.03 -12.71
CA TYR A 368 13.67 -12.90 -11.98
C TYR A 368 15.08 -12.87 -12.57
N ARG A 369 15.20 -13.02 -13.89
CA ARG A 369 16.47 -12.97 -14.60
C ARG A 369 17.21 -11.66 -14.33
N GLN A 370 16.53 -10.53 -14.46
CA GLN A 370 17.14 -9.21 -14.26
C GLN A 370 17.51 -8.97 -12.79
N VAL A 371 16.69 -9.41 -11.83
CA VAL A 371 17.01 -9.30 -10.39
C VAL A 371 18.27 -10.09 -10.06
N VAL A 372 18.38 -11.35 -10.49
CA VAL A 372 19.57 -12.18 -10.24
C VAL A 372 20.82 -11.56 -10.89
N GLN A 373 20.73 -11.13 -12.15
CA GLN A 373 21.83 -10.48 -12.86
C GLN A 373 22.30 -9.22 -12.13
N LYS A 374 21.37 -8.35 -11.71
CA LYS A 374 21.69 -7.14 -10.97
C LYS A 374 22.30 -7.45 -9.61
N SER A 375 21.78 -8.44 -8.89
CA SER A 375 22.31 -8.86 -7.59
C SER A 375 23.72 -9.43 -7.70
N ALA A 376 24.01 -10.22 -8.73
CA ALA A 376 25.35 -10.77 -9.00
C ALA A 376 26.38 -9.69 -9.36
N GLN A 377 25.96 -8.57 -9.98
CA GLN A 377 26.84 -7.48 -10.39
C GLN A 377 27.21 -6.50 -9.25
N ARG A 378 26.69 -6.69 -8.02
CA ARG A 378 26.88 -5.72 -6.93
C ARG A 378 28.31 -5.80 -6.39
N GLU A 379 28.94 -4.63 -6.22
CA GLU A 379 30.34 -4.47 -5.79
C GLU A 379 30.65 -4.98 -4.36
N LYS A 380 29.63 -5.42 -3.61
CA LYS A 380 29.76 -6.01 -2.26
C LYS A 380 29.46 -7.51 -2.24
N PRO A 381 30.17 -8.37 -3.00
CA PRO A 381 29.90 -9.81 -3.07
C PRO A 381 30.18 -10.57 -1.74
N LYS A 382 30.55 -9.88 -0.66
CA LYS A 382 30.83 -10.49 0.66
C LYS A 382 29.64 -10.46 1.62
N LYS A 383 28.61 -9.65 1.37
CA LYS A 383 27.42 -9.57 2.23
C LYS A 383 26.34 -10.51 1.71
N ALA A 384 25.66 -11.21 2.62
CA ALA A 384 24.42 -11.88 2.28
C ALA A 384 23.39 -10.85 1.79
N VAL A 385 22.56 -11.23 0.83
CA VAL A 385 21.55 -10.35 0.24
C VAL A 385 20.17 -10.82 0.67
N PHE A 386 19.37 -9.89 1.18
CA PHE A 386 17.93 -10.05 1.34
C PHE A 386 17.24 -9.47 0.11
N ASN A 387 16.81 -10.35 -0.80
CA ASN A 387 16.09 -9.99 -2.02
C ASN A 387 14.58 -10.15 -1.77
N TYR A 388 13.86 -9.04 -1.78
CA TYR A 388 12.40 -9.03 -1.83
C TYR A 388 11.92 -8.74 -3.24
N ILE A 389 11.25 -9.70 -3.88
CA ILE A 389 10.82 -9.62 -5.28
C ILE A 389 9.30 -9.58 -5.32
N VAL A 390 8.72 -8.50 -5.84
CA VAL A 390 7.28 -8.30 -5.99
C VAL A 390 6.94 -8.40 -7.47
N THR A 391 6.35 -9.53 -7.85
CA THR A 391 5.92 -9.77 -9.24
C THR A 391 4.79 -8.84 -9.68
N TYR A 392 4.54 -8.74 -10.99
CA TYR A 392 3.49 -7.87 -11.54
C TYR A 392 2.61 -8.57 -12.60
N PHE A 393 3.17 -9.53 -13.36
CA PHE A 393 2.35 -10.39 -14.20
C PHE A 393 1.34 -11.16 -13.32
N GLY A 394 0.10 -11.36 -13.81
CA GLY A 394 -0.99 -11.91 -13.00
C GLY A 394 -1.88 -10.85 -12.35
N HIS A 395 -1.60 -9.56 -12.50
CA HIS A 395 -2.48 -8.49 -12.04
C HIS A 395 -3.73 -8.37 -12.93
N TRP A 396 -4.90 -8.17 -12.32
CA TRP A 396 -6.15 -7.98 -13.06
C TRP A 396 -6.22 -6.60 -13.74
N ASP A 397 -6.77 -6.54 -14.95
CA ASP A 397 -7.03 -5.33 -15.72
C ASP A 397 -8.49 -5.28 -16.15
N GLY A 398 -9.20 -4.20 -15.82
CA GLY A 398 -10.63 -4.10 -16.07
C GLY A 398 -11.08 -4.11 -17.52
N SER A 399 -10.15 -4.05 -18.48
CA SER A 399 -10.47 -4.18 -19.91
C SER A 399 -10.03 -5.51 -20.53
N ARG A 400 -9.11 -6.24 -19.88
CA ARG A 400 -8.44 -7.42 -20.43
C ARG A 400 -8.28 -8.58 -19.44
N THR A 401 -9.04 -8.57 -18.35
CA THR A 401 -9.03 -9.58 -17.28
C THR A 401 -7.61 -9.85 -16.77
N TYR A 402 -7.01 -11.01 -17.07
CA TYR A 402 -5.63 -11.36 -16.76
C TYR A 402 -4.81 -11.40 -18.05
N PRO A 403 -4.33 -10.23 -18.53
CA PRO A 403 -3.70 -10.14 -19.84
C PRO A 403 -2.37 -10.88 -19.86
N ARG A 404 -2.11 -11.52 -20.99
CA ARG A 404 -0.88 -12.25 -21.30
C ARG A 404 -0.48 -11.97 -22.75
N ASN A 405 0.79 -12.18 -23.07
CA ASN A 405 1.25 -12.18 -24.46
C ASN A 405 0.83 -13.50 -25.11
N GLU A 406 -0.18 -13.48 -25.98
CA GLU A 406 -0.72 -14.71 -26.58
C GLU A 406 0.25 -15.43 -27.52
N GLU A 407 1.28 -14.75 -28.05
CA GLU A 407 2.30 -15.36 -28.90
C GLU A 407 3.25 -16.25 -28.08
N SER A 408 3.72 -15.75 -26.93
CA SER A 408 4.63 -16.50 -26.05
C SER A 408 3.89 -17.34 -24.98
N ARG A 409 2.66 -16.98 -24.66
CA ARG A 409 1.80 -17.58 -23.63
C ARG A 409 0.38 -17.83 -24.17
N PRO A 410 0.22 -18.71 -25.18
CA PRO A 410 -1.08 -19.02 -25.77
C PRO A 410 -2.09 -19.56 -24.75
N GLN A 411 -3.38 -19.61 -25.11
CA GLN A 411 -4.36 -20.30 -24.27
C GLN A 411 -4.13 -21.80 -24.32
N VAL A 412 -3.99 -22.44 -23.17
CA VAL A 412 -3.83 -23.91 -23.05
C VAL A 412 -4.73 -24.51 -21.97
N ILE A 413 -5.14 -23.69 -21.00
CA ILE A 413 -6.14 -24.07 -20.00
C ILE A 413 -7.51 -23.63 -20.49
N HIS A 414 -8.46 -24.55 -20.49
CA HIS A 414 -9.84 -24.32 -20.89
C HIS A 414 -10.79 -24.89 -19.85
N CYS A 415 -11.88 -24.20 -19.58
CA CYS A 415 -13.00 -24.79 -18.87
C CYS A 415 -13.61 -25.90 -19.75
N MET A 416 -13.85 -27.08 -19.17
CA MET A 416 -14.49 -28.22 -19.87
C MET A 416 -15.95 -27.94 -20.20
N GLU A 417 -16.59 -27.14 -19.36
CA GLU A 417 -17.91 -26.54 -19.58
C GLU A 417 -17.73 -25.02 -19.70
N GLU A 418 -18.64 -24.33 -20.39
CA GLU A 418 -18.52 -22.88 -20.60
C GLU A 418 -18.52 -22.12 -19.26
N CYS A 419 -17.38 -21.54 -18.91
CA CYS A 419 -17.25 -20.61 -17.79
C CYS A 419 -17.99 -19.31 -18.12
N THR A 420 -19.03 -18.98 -17.36
CA THR A 420 -19.81 -17.75 -17.55
C THR A 420 -19.05 -16.51 -17.09
N THR A 421 -18.07 -16.68 -16.20
CA THR A 421 -17.17 -15.62 -15.74
C THR A 421 -15.84 -15.66 -16.52
N PRO A 422 -15.55 -14.68 -17.40
CA PRO A 422 -14.37 -14.72 -18.28
C PRO A 422 -13.03 -14.65 -17.52
N GLU A 423 -13.02 -14.05 -16.32
CA GLU A 423 -11.84 -14.00 -15.47
C GLU A 423 -11.31 -15.38 -15.09
N ILE A 424 -12.16 -16.42 -15.01
CA ILE A 424 -11.75 -17.76 -14.55
C ILE A 424 -10.72 -18.38 -15.50
N GLU A 425 -11.05 -18.50 -16.78
CA GLU A 425 -10.15 -19.11 -17.77
C GLU A 425 -8.92 -18.23 -18.02
N SER A 426 -9.11 -16.90 -18.03
CA SER A 426 -8.02 -15.94 -18.16
C SER A 426 -7.02 -16.05 -17.01
N PHE A 427 -7.51 -16.16 -15.76
CA PHE A 427 -6.69 -16.33 -14.57
C PHE A 427 -5.96 -17.68 -14.59
N ALA A 428 -6.67 -18.76 -14.91
CA ALA A 428 -6.10 -20.11 -14.93
C ALA A 428 -4.91 -20.22 -15.91
N ASN A 429 -5.01 -19.56 -17.07
CA ASN A 429 -3.88 -19.46 -18.01
C ASN A 429 -2.75 -18.57 -17.48
N ALA A 430 -3.04 -17.44 -16.85
CA ALA A 430 -2.00 -16.58 -16.29
C ALA A 430 -1.20 -17.31 -15.20
N VAL A 431 -1.87 -17.97 -14.26
CA VAL A 431 -1.21 -18.70 -13.17
C VAL A 431 -0.45 -19.94 -13.68
N HIS A 432 -0.91 -20.57 -14.77
CA HIS A 432 -0.18 -21.65 -15.43
C HIS A 432 1.23 -21.24 -15.84
N TYR A 433 1.36 -20.12 -16.57
CA TYR A 433 2.65 -19.61 -16.96
C TYR A 433 3.47 -19.09 -15.78
N LYS A 434 2.84 -18.42 -14.80
CA LYS A 434 3.53 -17.97 -13.58
C LYS A 434 4.13 -19.14 -12.81
N ALA A 435 3.39 -20.25 -12.65
CA ALA A 435 3.88 -21.44 -11.95
C ALA A 435 5.10 -22.04 -12.66
N LYS A 436 5.04 -22.16 -13.99
CA LYS A 436 6.15 -22.64 -14.82
C LYS A 436 7.39 -21.74 -14.74
N GLU A 437 7.20 -20.43 -14.83
CA GLU A 437 8.29 -19.44 -14.74
C GLU A 437 8.90 -19.40 -13.33
N LEU A 438 8.10 -19.55 -12.28
CA LEU A 438 8.58 -19.70 -10.91
C LEU A 438 9.43 -20.96 -10.76
N MET A 439 8.97 -22.11 -11.26
CA MET A 439 9.74 -23.36 -11.12
C MET A 439 11.09 -23.29 -11.84
N ALA A 440 11.12 -22.74 -13.06
CA ALA A 440 12.38 -22.52 -13.77
C ALA A 440 13.35 -21.62 -12.95
N PHE A 441 12.83 -20.54 -12.36
CA PHE A 441 13.64 -19.68 -11.50
C PHE A 441 14.13 -20.38 -10.23
N LEU A 442 13.26 -21.14 -9.56
CA LEU A 442 13.64 -21.88 -8.35
C LEU A 442 14.69 -22.96 -8.63
N ASP A 443 14.61 -23.64 -9.78
CA ASP A 443 15.59 -24.64 -10.18
C ASP A 443 16.98 -24.01 -10.40
N ASP A 444 17.04 -22.89 -11.14
CA ASP A 444 18.28 -22.14 -11.35
C ASP A 444 18.83 -21.59 -10.02
N LEU A 445 17.96 -21.10 -9.15
CA LEU A 445 18.35 -20.50 -7.88
C LEU A 445 18.91 -21.54 -6.91
N ARG A 446 18.30 -22.73 -6.85
CA ARG A 446 18.78 -23.85 -6.00
C ARG A 446 20.13 -24.42 -6.47
N ILE A 447 20.46 -24.27 -7.75
CA ILE A 447 21.78 -24.64 -8.30
C ILE A 447 22.82 -23.55 -8.02
N SER A 448 22.47 -22.29 -8.28
CA SER A 448 23.41 -21.16 -8.17
C SER A 448 23.65 -20.69 -6.73
N ASP A 449 22.69 -20.90 -5.84
CA ASP A 449 22.72 -20.46 -4.44
C ASP A 449 22.12 -21.55 -3.51
N PRO A 450 22.78 -22.72 -3.41
CA PRO A 450 22.22 -23.91 -2.77
C PRO A 450 21.95 -23.74 -1.27
N ASP A 451 22.59 -22.78 -0.59
CA ASP A 451 22.41 -22.53 0.84
C ASP A 451 21.28 -21.52 1.14
N ALA A 452 20.72 -20.87 0.13
CA ALA A 452 19.75 -19.79 0.29
C ALA A 452 18.50 -20.21 1.05
N LEU A 453 17.91 -19.25 1.78
CA LEU A 453 16.54 -19.35 2.27
C LEU A 453 15.60 -18.75 1.21
N ILE A 454 14.72 -19.56 0.65
CA ILE A 454 13.77 -19.12 -0.38
C ILE A 454 12.36 -19.22 0.18
N VAL A 455 11.60 -18.15 0.04
CA VAL A 455 10.21 -18.02 0.46
C VAL A 455 9.42 -17.48 -0.73
N ALA A 456 8.41 -18.20 -1.20
CA ALA A 456 7.51 -17.75 -2.26
C ALA A 456 6.06 -17.89 -1.81
N PHE A 457 5.26 -16.83 -1.94
CA PHE A 457 3.86 -16.84 -1.50
C PHE A 457 2.97 -15.98 -2.39
N GLY A 458 1.70 -16.38 -2.54
CA GLY A 458 0.68 -15.55 -3.18
C GLY A 458 0.23 -14.41 -2.25
N ASP A 459 0.12 -13.18 -2.74
CA ASP A 459 -0.30 -12.05 -1.89
C ASP A 459 -1.79 -12.05 -1.56
N HIS A 460 -2.65 -12.43 -2.51
CA HIS A 460 -4.09 -12.57 -2.32
C HIS A 460 -4.75 -13.46 -3.37
N LEU A 461 -6.03 -13.77 -3.14
CA LEU A 461 -6.88 -14.41 -4.14
C LEU A 461 -7.15 -13.49 -5.34
N PRO A 462 -7.36 -14.05 -6.55
CA PRO A 462 -7.67 -13.29 -7.76
C PRO A 462 -9.06 -12.62 -7.70
N PHE A 463 -9.22 -11.50 -8.39
CA PHE A 463 -10.53 -10.96 -8.72
C PHE A 463 -11.17 -11.79 -9.85
N LEU A 464 -12.24 -12.51 -9.53
CA LEU A 464 -13.00 -13.33 -10.49
C LEU A 464 -14.41 -12.77 -10.67
N GLY A 465 -14.52 -11.49 -11.00
CA GLY A 465 -15.80 -10.79 -11.17
C GLY A 465 -16.35 -10.15 -9.88
N GLY A 466 -17.24 -9.18 -10.07
CA GLY A 466 -17.88 -8.45 -8.98
C GLY A 466 -18.75 -9.35 -8.11
N ASN A 467 -18.89 -9.02 -6.82
CA ASN A 467 -19.65 -9.83 -5.85
C ASN A 467 -19.25 -11.32 -5.85
N PHE A 468 -17.95 -11.60 -6.03
CA PHE A 468 -17.40 -12.97 -6.05
C PHE A 468 -17.99 -13.87 -7.14
N GLN A 469 -18.47 -13.32 -8.26
CA GLN A 469 -19.24 -14.07 -9.28
C GLN A 469 -18.62 -15.42 -9.67
N GLY A 470 -17.34 -15.47 -10.02
CA GLY A 470 -16.68 -16.72 -10.42
C GLY A 470 -16.53 -17.72 -9.27
N TYR A 471 -16.44 -17.25 -8.03
CA TYR A 471 -16.44 -18.12 -6.84
C TYR A 471 -17.85 -18.66 -6.53
N VAL A 472 -18.89 -17.87 -6.78
CA VAL A 472 -20.29 -18.28 -6.62
C VAL A 472 -20.64 -19.33 -7.68
N GLU A 473 -20.25 -19.08 -8.93
CA GLU A 473 -20.37 -20.03 -10.05
C GLU A 473 -19.72 -21.37 -9.69
N ALA A 474 -18.53 -21.33 -9.10
CA ALA A 474 -17.80 -22.51 -8.65
C ALA A 474 -18.30 -23.13 -7.32
N GLY A 475 -19.29 -22.53 -6.65
CA GLY A 475 -19.74 -22.97 -5.32
C GLY A 475 -18.69 -22.86 -4.20
N THR A 476 -17.69 -21.99 -4.37
CA THR A 476 -16.53 -21.86 -3.47
C THR A 476 -16.73 -20.79 -2.40
N LEU A 477 -17.29 -19.63 -2.77
CA LEU A 477 -17.66 -18.54 -1.85
C LEU A 477 -19.10 -18.08 -2.13
N ALA A 478 -19.72 -17.44 -1.15
CA ALA A 478 -21.00 -16.76 -1.34
C ALA A 478 -20.83 -15.41 -2.06
N GLY A 479 -21.94 -14.82 -2.53
CA GLY A 479 -21.91 -13.54 -3.26
C GLY A 479 -21.60 -12.32 -2.39
N THR A 480 -21.63 -12.47 -1.07
CA THR A 480 -21.36 -11.40 -0.10
C THR A 480 -20.68 -11.97 1.16
N ARG A 481 -19.79 -11.18 1.78
CA ARG A 481 -18.98 -11.61 2.95
C ARG A 481 -19.80 -11.92 4.21
N ASP A 482 -20.98 -11.33 4.36
CA ASP A 482 -21.89 -11.60 5.50
C ASP A 482 -22.47 -13.02 5.47
N GLN A 483 -22.47 -13.66 4.29
CA GLN A 483 -22.94 -15.03 4.08
C GLN A 483 -21.82 -16.08 4.17
N PHE A 484 -20.57 -15.67 4.44
CA PHE A 484 -19.44 -16.60 4.49
C PHE A 484 -19.52 -17.49 5.72
N THR A 485 -19.32 -18.79 5.51
CA THR A 485 -19.02 -19.75 6.59
C THR A 485 -17.59 -19.54 7.08
N PRO A 486 -17.20 -20.09 8.25
CA PRO A 486 -15.81 -20.05 8.71
C PRO A 486 -14.81 -20.61 7.67
N GLU A 487 -15.17 -21.67 6.96
CA GLU A 487 -14.34 -22.29 5.92
C GLU A 487 -14.22 -21.39 4.68
N MET A 488 -15.28 -20.66 4.33
CA MET A 488 -15.23 -19.65 3.27
C MET A 488 -14.29 -18.51 3.66
N PHE A 489 -14.28 -18.07 4.92
CA PHE A 489 -13.32 -17.07 5.40
C PHE A 489 -11.87 -17.55 5.32
N LEU A 490 -11.62 -18.82 5.66
CA LEU A 490 -10.29 -19.39 5.50
C LEU A 490 -9.89 -19.44 4.02
N THR A 491 -10.76 -19.95 3.15
CA THR A 491 -10.51 -19.99 1.69
C THR A 491 -10.24 -18.59 1.13
N TYR A 492 -11.03 -17.60 1.56
CA TYR A 492 -10.93 -16.19 1.15
C TYR A 492 -9.57 -15.54 1.43
N VAL A 493 -8.81 -16.05 2.42
CA VAL A 493 -7.48 -15.52 2.76
C VAL A 493 -6.33 -16.45 2.37
N SER A 494 -6.59 -17.70 1.99
CA SER A 494 -5.55 -18.71 1.84
C SER A 494 -4.92 -18.72 0.46
N THR A 495 -3.61 -18.46 0.39
CA THR A 495 -2.79 -18.61 -0.83
C THR A 495 -1.60 -19.54 -0.59
N PRO A 496 -1.01 -20.14 -1.64
CA PRO A 496 0.12 -21.05 -1.49
C PRO A 496 1.36 -20.41 -0.85
N LEU A 497 2.10 -21.22 -0.09
CA LEU A 497 3.40 -20.90 0.50
C LEU A 497 4.43 -22.00 0.21
N ILE A 498 5.54 -21.58 -0.38
CA ILE A 498 6.74 -22.38 -0.54
C ILE A 498 7.83 -21.80 0.37
N VAL A 499 8.41 -22.65 1.22
CA VAL A 499 9.62 -22.32 1.97
C VAL A 499 10.65 -23.41 1.72
N ILE A 500 11.83 -23.02 1.28
CA ILE A 500 12.99 -23.89 1.07
C ILE A 500 14.12 -23.33 1.91
N ASP A 501 14.57 -24.10 2.89
CA ASP A 501 15.83 -23.84 3.57
C ASP A 501 16.90 -24.65 2.83
N GLY A 502 17.86 -24.00 2.17
CA GLY A 502 18.90 -24.68 1.39
C GLY A 502 19.63 -25.83 2.12
N LYS A 503 19.70 -25.77 3.45
CA LYS A 503 20.30 -26.82 4.29
C LYS A 503 19.33 -27.93 4.70
N ARG A 504 18.03 -27.65 4.77
CA ARG A 504 17.00 -28.59 5.28
C ARG A 504 16.03 -29.10 4.20
N GLY A 505 16.06 -28.49 3.01
CA GLY A 505 15.07 -28.71 1.96
C GLY A 505 13.76 -27.94 2.19
N PRO A 506 12.65 -28.41 1.59
CA PRO A 506 11.32 -27.86 1.81
C PRO A 506 10.94 -27.85 3.30
N VAL A 507 10.34 -26.76 3.76
CA VAL A 507 9.93 -26.56 5.15
C VAL A 507 8.41 -26.51 5.25
N GLU A 508 7.85 -27.32 6.15
CA GLU A 508 6.42 -27.31 6.45
C GLU A 508 6.10 -26.26 7.53
N LEU A 509 5.32 -25.25 7.18
CA LEU A 509 4.84 -24.20 8.11
C LEU A 509 3.32 -24.26 8.35
N GLY A 510 2.59 -25.11 7.61
CA GLY A 510 1.14 -25.21 7.71
C GLY A 510 0.44 -23.95 7.20
N SER A 511 -0.67 -23.55 7.82
CA SER A 511 -1.38 -22.32 7.47
C SER A 511 -0.95 -21.18 8.38
N LEU A 512 -0.20 -20.23 7.84
CA LEU A 512 0.47 -19.18 8.59
C LEU A 512 -0.21 -17.81 8.37
N PRO A 513 -0.65 -17.11 9.43
CA PRO A 513 -1.03 -15.71 9.31
C PRO A 513 0.15 -14.88 8.74
N LEU A 514 -0.05 -14.11 7.67
CA LEU A 514 1.06 -13.52 6.91
C LEU A 514 2.01 -12.65 7.76
N TYR A 515 1.48 -11.90 8.73
CA TYR A 515 2.30 -11.14 9.69
C TYR A 515 3.28 -11.98 10.53
N GLN A 516 3.14 -13.31 10.59
CA GLN A 516 4.08 -14.17 11.32
C GLN A 516 5.27 -14.60 10.45
N LEU A 517 5.19 -14.41 9.13
CA LEU A 517 6.24 -14.81 8.19
C LEU A 517 7.61 -14.18 8.48
N PRO A 518 7.72 -12.86 8.80
CA PRO A 518 9.00 -12.28 9.22
C PRO A 518 9.67 -12.98 10.40
N GLY A 519 8.90 -13.34 11.43
CA GLY A 519 9.42 -14.05 12.61
C GLY A 519 9.93 -15.44 12.23
N LYS A 520 9.20 -16.15 11.38
CA LYS A 520 9.64 -17.44 10.83
C LYS A 520 10.90 -17.36 9.98
N ILE A 521 11.09 -16.29 9.21
CA ILE A 521 12.33 -16.06 8.47
C ILE A 521 13.50 -15.89 9.44
N LEU A 522 13.35 -15.08 10.50
CA LEU A 522 14.39 -14.90 11.51
C LEU A 522 14.72 -16.22 12.24
N GLU A 523 13.69 -17.00 12.62
CA GLU A 523 13.84 -18.33 13.22
C GLU A 523 14.65 -19.28 12.32
N LEU A 524 14.34 -19.33 11.01
CA LEU A 524 15.04 -20.16 10.03
C LEU A 524 16.49 -19.71 9.77
N LEU A 525 16.79 -18.44 9.99
CA LEU A 525 18.15 -17.89 9.97
C LEU A 525 18.91 -18.11 11.29
N GLY A 526 18.26 -18.62 12.33
CA GLY A 526 18.84 -18.79 13.66
C GLY A 526 19.05 -17.46 14.39
N MET A 527 18.27 -16.43 14.05
CA MET A 527 18.26 -15.14 14.73
C MET A 527 17.20 -15.19 15.84
N SER A 528 17.65 -15.07 17.09
CA SER A 528 16.80 -15.22 18.28
C SER A 528 16.69 -13.94 19.10
N GLU A 529 17.26 -12.82 18.64
CA GLU A 529 17.10 -11.56 19.36
C GLU A 529 15.64 -11.06 19.32
N PRO A 530 15.12 -10.45 20.41
CA PRO A 530 13.79 -9.88 20.40
C PRO A 530 13.66 -8.72 19.40
N THR A 531 12.83 -8.91 18.37
CA THR A 531 12.49 -7.87 17.38
C THR A 531 11.09 -7.32 17.63
N ILE A 532 10.62 -6.39 16.78
CA ILE A 532 9.21 -5.98 16.84
C ILE A 532 8.26 -7.10 16.38
N MET A 533 8.75 -8.07 15.61
CA MET A 533 7.95 -9.18 15.11
C MET A 533 7.63 -10.21 16.20
N SER A 534 8.44 -10.26 17.26
CA SER A 534 8.18 -11.14 18.42
C SER A 534 6.88 -10.77 19.16
N TYR A 535 6.36 -9.54 19.00
CA TYR A 535 5.06 -9.17 19.55
C TYR A 535 3.91 -9.99 18.96
N ALA A 536 4.04 -10.45 17.71
CA ALA A 536 3.03 -11.24 17.01
C ALA A 536 3.20 -12.76 17.20
N GLU A 537 4.30 -13.19 17.84
CA GLU A 537 4.62 -14.61 18.09
C GLU A 537 3.94 -15.16 19.34
N GLY A 538 3.56 -14.30 20.30
CA GLY A 538 3.02 -14.67 21.62
C GLY A 538 1.65 -15.36 21.64
N ASN A 539 1.15 -15.87 20.51
CA ASN A 539 -0.05 -16.71 20.43
C ASN A 539 0.37 -18.11 19.96
N SER A 540 0.96 -18.88 20.88
CA SER A 540 1.64 -20.16 20.65
C SER A 540 0.69 -21.25 20.16
N GLY A 541 0.45 -21.28 18.84
CA GLY A 541 -0.23 -22.37 18.13
C GLY A 541 -1.65 -22.05 17.62
N VAL A 542 -2.15 -20.83 17.82
CA VAL A 542 -3.49 -20.41 17.38
C VAL A 542 -3.35 -19.31 16.34
N GLY A 543 -3.66 -19.62 15.07
CA GLY A 543 -3.55 -18.69 13.96
C GLY A 543 -4.67 -17.64 13.99
N VAL A 544 -4.45 -16.51 14.66
CA VAL A 544 -5.40 -15.40 14.63
C VAL A 544 -5.28 -14.66 13.30
N ARG A 545 -6.41 -14.43 12.65
CA ARG A 545 -6.47 -13.66 11.41
C ARG A 545 -7.52 -12.58 11.52
N PRO A 546 -7.10 -11.34 11.82
CA PRO A 546 -7.99 -10.21 11.72
C PRO A 546 -8.16 -9.81 10.25
N LEU A 547 -9.36 -9.35 9.95
CA LEU A 547 -9.79 -8.78 8.69
C LEU A 547 -10.57 -7.50 9.01
N TRP A 548 -10.93 -6.74 7.98
CA TRP A 548 -11.81 -5.61 8.19
C TRP A 548 -13.16 -6.06 8.76
N GLY A 549 -13.47 -5.58 9.97
CA GLY A 549 -14.73 -5.77 10.68
C GLY A 549 -14.90 -7.12 11.41
N VAL A 550 -13.94 -8.04 11.32
CA VAL A 550 -14.03 -9.36 11.95
C VAL A 550 -12.64 -9.97 12.11
N HIS A 551 -12.44 -10.84 13.10
CA HIS A 551 -11.31 -11.75 13.12
C HIS A 551 -11.76 -13.18 13.34
N PHE A 552 -10.92 -14.11 12.93
CA PHE A 552 -11.15 -15.52 13.16
C PHE A 552 -9.90 -16.19 13.70
N ILE A 553 -10.12 -17.38 14.24
CA ILE A 553 -9.12 -18.22 14.84
C ILE A 553 -9.01 -19.49 14.01
N ASN A 554 -7.79 -19.81 13.56
CA ASN A 554 -7.44 -21.08 12.96
C ASN A 554 -6.64 -21.91 13.97
N SER A 555 -7.33 -22.80 14.69
CA SER A 555 -6.73 -23.58 15.79
C SER A 555 -6.11 -24.90 15.33
N ALA A 556 -6.59 -25.45 14.22
CA ALA A 556 -6.10 -26.67 13.58
C ALA A 556 -6.67 -26.74 12.15
N PRO A 557 -6.12 -27.58 11.25
CA PRO A 557 -6.70 -27.80 9.93
C PRO A 557 -8.21 -28.11 10.02
N GLY A 558 -9.03 -27.28 9.36
CA GLY A 558 -10.49 -27.42 9.35
C GLY A 558 -11.23 -26.95 10.62
N LYS A 559 -10.54 -26.36 11.60
CA LYS A 559 -11.15 -25.80 12.82
C LYS A 559 -11.00 -24.29 12.86
N VAL A 560 -11.93 -23.64 12.17
CA VAL A 560 -12.02 -22.18 12.08
C VAL A 560 -13.16 -21.68 12.97
N GLU A 561 -12.84 -20.77 13.88
CA GLU A 561 -13.80 -20.13 14.77
C GLU A 561 -13.89 -18.63 14.46
N MET A 562 -15.10 -18.14 14.21
CA MET A 562 -15.34 -16.72 13.95
C MET A 562 -15.60 -15.99 15.27
N CYS A 563 -14.83 -14.95 15.56
CA CYS A 563 -15.03 -14.15 16.77
C CYS A 563 -15.91 -12.94 16.46
N LYS A 564 -17.14 -12.94 16.97
CA LYS A 564 -18.13 -11.86 16.85
C LYS A 564 -18.46 -11.27 18.22
N ASN A 565 -18.91 -10.01 18.27
CA ASN A 565 -18.98 -9.20 19.49
C ASN A 565 -19.98 -9.64 20.59
N SER A 566 -20.83 -10.67 20.40
CA SER A 566 -22.00 -10.86 21.27
C SER A 566 -22.10 -12.17 22.05
N GLU A 567 -21.17 -13.11 21.93
CA GLU A 567 -21.02 -14.31 22.80
C GLU A 567 -19.72 -15.01 22.38
N GLN A 568 -18.62 -14.82 23.13
CA GLN A 568 -17.29 -15.27 22.73
C GLN A 568 -16.81 -16.43 23.59
N SER A 569 -16.24 -17.47 22.96
CA SER A 569 -15.45 -18.47 23.67
C SER A 569 -14.26 -17.80 24.38
N ALA A 570 -13.69 -18.47 25.39
CA ALA A 570 -12.48 -17.98 26.06
C ALA A 570 -11.32 -17.74 25.08
N THR A 571 -11.26 -18.52 23.98
CA THR A 571 -10.27 -18.36 22.92
C THR A 571 -10.52 -17.09 22.10
N CYS A 572 -11.79 -16.78 21.79
CA CYS A 572 -12.15 -15.52 21.15
C CYS A 572 -11.85 -14.31 22.03
N GLU A 573 -12.15 -14.36 23.33
CA GLU A 573 -11.83 -13.27 24.26
C GLU A 573 -10.32 -13.01 24.36
N ALA A 574 -9.53 -14.10 24.47
CA ALA A 574 -8.07 -14.02 24.45
C ALA A 574 -7.52 -13.44 23.14
N SER A 575 -8.07 -13.87 21.99
CA SER A 575 -7.66 -13.36 20.68
C SER A 575 -8.01 -11.88 20.48
N THR A 576 -9.16 -11.42 20.99
CA THR A 576 -9.57 -10.01 20.96
C THR A 576 -8.64 -9.17 21.83
N THR A 577 -8.31 -9.65 23.03
CA THR A 577 -7.36 -8.98 23.93
C THR A 577 -5.97 -8.87 23.29
N TRP A 578 -5.48 -9.95 22.68
CA TRP A 578 -4.23 -9.94 21.93
C TRP A 578 -4.28 -8.95 20.76
N LEU A 579 -5.40 -8.93 20.01
CA LEU A 579 -5.58 -8.05 18.87
C LEU A 579 -5.51 -6.56 19.28
N ASP A 580 -6.20 -6.18 20.36
CA ASP A 580 -6.16 -4.82 20.88
C ASP A 580 -4.74 -4.41 21.32
N GLN A 581 -4.01 -5.34 21.95
CA GLN A 581 -2.63 -5.10 22.38
C GLN A 581 -1.67 -4.94 21.19
N ILE A 582 -1.70 -5.85 20.21
CA ILE A 582 -0.81 -5.80 19.04
C ILE A 582 -1.11 -4.57 18.17
N LEU A 583 -2.38 -4.18 18.04
CA LEU A 583 -2.76 -2.96 17.36
C LEU A 583 -2.27 -1.72 18.12
N THR A 584 -2.42 -1.68 19.44
CA THR A 584 -1.89 -0.57 20.27
C THR A 584 -0.38 -0.41 20.07
N VAL A 585 0.38 -1.51 20.12
CA VAL A 585 1.82 -1.50 19.86
C VAL A 585 2.13 -1.07 18.43
N GLY A 586 1.37 -1.55 17.44
CA GLY A 586 1.50 -1.16 16.05
C GLY A 586 1.29 0.34 15.83
N VAL A 587 0.24 0.93 16.41
CA VAL A 587 -0.02 2.38 16.32
C VAL A 587 1.15 3.16 16.91
N ASP A 588 1.67 2.77 18.08
CA ASP A 588 2.84 3.43 18.67
C ASP A 588 4.09 3.37 17.77
N ILE A 589 4.40 2.19 17.22
CA ILE A 589 5.61 1.97 16.41
C ILE A 589 5.54 2.72 15.07
N PHE A 590 4.42 2.63 14.35
CA PHE A 590 4.33 3.11 12.97
C PHE A 590 3.81 4.55 12.84
N GLN A 591 3.14 5.08 13.87
CA GLN A 591 2.49 6.40 13.84
C GLN A 591 2.82 7.25 15.08
N GLY A 592 2.99 6.62 16.25
CA GLY A 592 3.17 7.28 17.54
C GLY A 592 4.61 7.70 17.85
N LYS A 593 4.96 7.65 19.15
CA LYS A 593 6.25 8.10 19.67
C LYS A 593 7.25 6.95 19.85
N GLN A 594 6.89 5.75 19.41
CA GLN A 594 7.76 4.57 19.38
C GLN A 594 8.27 4.15 20.78
N TYR A 595 7.44 4.30 21.81
CA TYR A 595 7.72 3.86 23.18
C TYR A 595 7.93 2.34 23.30
N SER A 596 7.24 1.56 22.45
CA SER A 596 7.26 0.11 22.42
C SER A 596 8.45 -0.47 21.67
N LEU A 597 9.34 0.33 21.06
CA LEU A 597 10.53 -0.24 20.44
C LEU A 597 11.44 -0.91 21.50
N PRO A 598 11.88 -2.17 21.29
CA PRO A 598 12.90 -2.78 22.11
C PRO A 598 14.12 -1.86 22.29
N MET A 599 14.70 -1.80 23.50
CA MET A 599 15.80 -0.85 23.78
C MET A 599 17.00 -1.03 22.83
N GLU A 600 17.26 -2.26 22.40
CA GLU A 600 18.33 -2.65 21.47
C GLU A 600 18.02 -2.29 19.99
N THR A 601 16.75 -2.03 19.66
CA THR A 601 16.32 -1.74 18.29
C THR A 601 16.01 -0.28 18.01
N ARG A 602 16.12 0.60 19.02
CA ARG A 602 15.84 2.04 18.89
C ARG A 602 16.67 2.66 17.74
N PRO A 603 16.05 3.42 16.83
CA PRO A 603 16.76 4.03 15.71
C PRO A 603 17.75 5.07 16.24
N THR A 604 19.05 4.77 16.19
CA THR A 604 20.06 5.82 16.30
C THR A 604 20.33 6.50 14.95
N GLN A 605 19.94 5.92 13.80
CA GLN A 605 20.28 6.48 12.47
C GLN A 605 19.32 6.18 11.30
N LEU A 606 18.04 5.83 11.50
CA LEU A 606 17.13 5.57 10.35
C LEU A 606 16.64 6.83 9.61
N ALA A 607 16.83 8.03 10.16
CA ALA A 607 16.32 9.27 9.58
C ALA A 607 17.14 9.82 8.39
N ASN A 608 18.38 9.37 8.20
CA ASN A 608 19.31 9.94 7.20
C ASN A 608 19.68 9.00 6.04
N ALA A 609 19.11 7.79 5.97
CA ALA A 609 19.40 6.88 4.85
C ALA A 609 18.61 7.32 3.60
N THR A 610 19.33 7.89 2.62
CA THR A 610 18.82 8.07 1.26
C THR A 610 18.76 6.69 0.61
N ILE A 611 17.59 6.26 0.14
CA ILE A 611 17.55 5.12 -0.80
C ILE A 611 18.27 5.61 -2.05
N SER A 612 19.29 4.87 -2.50
CA SER A 612 19.94 5.17 -3.76
C SER A 612 19.02 4.70 -4.89
N GLU A 613 18.21 5.60 -5.43
CA GLU A 613 17.70 5.46 -6.79
C GLU A 613 18.90 5.61 -7.72
N LYS A 614 19.27 4.56 -8.45
CA LYS A 614 20.39 4.62 -9.38
C LYS A 614 19.94 5.46 -10.58
N LYS A 615 20.21 6.77 -10.54
CA LYS A 615 20.04 7.67 -11.69
C LYS A 615 20.95 7.21 -12.83
N THR A 616 20.43 6.46 -13.79
CA THR A 616 20.93 6.50 -15.17
C THR A 616 20.43 7.80 -15.77
N ARG A 617 21.28 8.83 -15.68
CA ARG A 617 21.05 10.15 -16.23
C ARG A 617 21.58 10.15 -17.66
N GLU A 618 20.72 9.83 -18.61
CA GLU A 618 20.68 10.34 -20.00
C GLU A 618 19.56 9.61 -20.74
N GLU A 619 18.85 10.32 -21.62
CA GLU A 619 17.67 9.89 -22.39
C GLU A 619 16.32 9.80 -21.65
N VAL A 620 15.84 10.95 -21.16
CA VAL A 620 14.38 11.22 -21.03
C VAL A 620 14.05 12.42 -21.90
N ILE A 621 14.16 12.25 -23.22
CA ILE A 621 13.36 12.93 -24.25
C ILE A 621 13.28 11.95 -25.43
N GLN A 622 12.30 11.04 -25.42
CA GLN A 622 11.58 10.58 -26.61
C GLN A 622 10.29 9.89 -26.21
#